data_AF-A0A9N9HXC2-F1
#
_entry.id   AF-A0A9N9HXC2-F1
#
_cell.length_a   1.000
_cell.length_b   1.000
_cell.length_c   1.000
_cell.angle_alpha   90.00
_cell.angle_beta   90.00
_cell.angle_gamma   90.00
#
_symmetry.space_group_name_H-M   'P 1'
#
loop_
_entity.id
_entity.type
_entity.pdbx_description
1 polymer ?
#
loop_
_entity_poly.entity_id
_entity_poly.type
_entity_poly.pdbx_seq_one_letter_code
_entity_poly.pdbx_strand_id
1 'polypeptide(L)'
;MKHNKDKCVDCGKNRKLKLNKLCTSCNSKQTKCSNCNRKRKLKYENNKLCTDCYHTQQFLNFNSGNQDIDNLIKATHNHKLKLQYRLEWIPFKDFVDIKRIGTGGFSEVYTA
;
A
#
# COMPACT_ATOMS: atom_id res chain seq x y z
N MET A 1 4.03 3.81 -40.15
CA MET A 1 4.94 3.05 -39.26
C MET A 1 4.30 1.73 -38.89
N LYS A 2 4.89 0.59 -39.29
CA LYS A 2 4.39 -0.74 -38.90
C LYS A 2 4.64 -0.92 -37.39
N HIS A 3 3.59 -1.00 -36.58
CA HIS A 3 3.75 -1.35 -35.16
C HIS A 3 4.30 -2.77 -35.07
N ASN A 4 5.58 -2.91 -34.75
CA ASN A 4 6.22 -4.21 -34.61
C ASN A 4 5.52 -4.94 -33.44
N LYS A 5 4.93 -6.11 -33.74
CA LYS A 5 4.24 -6.95 -32.77
C LYS A 5 5.18 -8.10 -32.43
N ASP A 6 5.65 -8.11 -31.19
CA ASP A 6 6.56 -9.15 -30.70
C ASP A 6 5.78 -10.27 -30.00
N LYS A 7 6.38 -11.45 -29.91
CA LYS A 7 5.78 -12.62 -29.27
C LYS A 7 5.77 -12.45 -27.75
N CYS A 8 4.59 -12.45 -27.14
CA CYS A 8 4.46 -12.38 -25.68
C CYS A 8 5.03 -13.64 -25.01
N VAL A 9 5.88 -13.47 -24.00
CA VAL A 9 6.52 -14.60 -23.27
C VAL A 9 5.54 -15.47 -22.49
N ASP A 10 4.34 -14.97 -22.18
CA ASP A 10 3.33 -15.68 -21.38
C ASP A 10 2.25 -16.38 -22.22
N CYS A 11 1.71 -15.70 -23.23
CA CYS A 11 0.61 -16.24 -24.05
C CYS A 11 1.02 -16.67 -25.47
N GLY A 12 2.28 -16.46 -25.86
CA GLY A 12 2.81 -16.85 -27.17
C GLY A 12 2.25 -16.10 -28.38
N LYS A 13 1.35 -15.13 -28.18
CA LYS A 13 0.71 -14.35 -29.26
C LYS A 13 1.56 -13.12 -29.62
N ASN A 14 1.60 -12.77 -30.91
CA ASN A 14 2.24 -11.55 -31.41
C ASN A 14 1.39 -10.33 -31.07
N ARG A 15 1.85 -9.50 -30.13
CA ARG A 15 1.14 -8.33 -29.60
C ARG A 15 2.11 -7.19 -29.32
N LYS A 16 1.59 -5.97 -29.14
CA LYS A 16 2.39 -4.87 -28.57
C LYS A 16 2.75 -5.23 -27.13
N LEU A 17 4.03 -5.29 -26.81
CA LEU A 17 4.53 -5.68 -25.49
C LEU A 17 4.87 -4.44 -24.64
N LYS A 18 4.85 -4.60 -23.32
CA LYS A 18 5.45 -3.65 -22.38
C LYS A 18 6.95 -3.95 -22.20
N LEU A 19 7.67 -3.09 -21.47
CA LEU A 19 9.10 -3.23 -21.19
C LEU A 19 9.49 -4.62 -20.64
N ASN A 20 8.59 -5.26 -19.89
CA ASN A 20 8.78 -6.61 -19.36
C ASN A 20 8.43 -7.75 -20.33
N LYS A 21 8.34 -7.49 -21.64
CA LYS A 21 8.01 -8.47 -22.71
C LYS A 21 6.65 -9.17 -22.55
N LEU A 22 5.76 -8.64 -21.71
CA LEU A 22 4.39 -9.13 -21.55
C LEU A 22 3.41 -8.30 -22.37
N CYS A 23 2.40 -8.98 -22.93
CA CYS A 23 1.27 -8.33 -23.57
C CYS A 23 0.41 -7.59 -22.52
N THR A 24 -0.32 -6.53 -22.88
CA THR A 24 -1.13 -5.77 -21.91
C THR A 24 -2.08 -6.64 -21.10
N SER A 25 -2.77 -7.60 -21.72
CA SER A 25 -3.69 -8.52 -21.01
C SER A 25 -2.98 -9.55 -20.13
N CYS A 26 -1.75 -9.92 -20.48
CA CYS A 26 -0.90 -10.87 -19.76
C CYS A 26 -0.25 -10.19 -18.56
N ASN A 27 0.21 -8.96 -18.76
CA ASN A 27 0.75 -8.09 -17.73
C ASN A 27 -0.32 -7.60 -16.76
N SER A 28 -1.58 -7.59 -17.17
CA SER A 28 -2.72 -7.33 -16.30
C SER A 28 -3.24 -8.61 -15.62
N LYS A 29 -2.49 -9.73 -15.60
CA LYS A 29 -2.87 -10.93 -14.83
C LYS A 29 -3.03 -10.54 -13.35
N GLN A 30 -4.28 -10.28 -13.00
CA GLN A 30 -4.71 -10.01 -11.65
C GLN A 30 -5.01 -11.36 -11.00
N THR A 31 -4.37 -11.63 -9.88
CA THR A 31 -4.63 -12.83 -9.09
C THR A 31 -5.50 -12.44 -7.90
N LYS A 32 -6.25 -13.40 -7.36
CA LYS A 32 -7.07 -13.18 -6.18
C LYS A 32 -6.15 -12.96 -4.98
N CYS A 33 -6.29 -11.83 -4.29
CA CYS A 33 -5.60 -11.57 -3.03
C CYS A 33 -6.10 -12.54 -1.96
N SER A 34 -5.20 -13.20 -1.23
CA SER A 34 -5.53 -14.13 -0.15
C SER A 34 -6.31 -13.48 1.00
N ASN A 35 -6.05 -12.20 1.29
CA ASN A 35 -6.68 -11.48 2.41
C ASN A 35 -8.03 -10.83 2.01
N CYS A 36 -8.06 -9.97 0.99
CA CYS A 36 -9.29 -9.25 0.62
C CYS A 36 -10.14 -9.92 -0.47
N ASN A 37 -9.71 -11.08 -1.00
CA ASN A 37 -10.41 -11.83 -2.04
C ASN A 37 -10.69 -11.07 -3.36
N ARG A 38 -10.14 -9.87 -3.55
CA ARG A 38 -10.27 -9.10 -4.79
C ARG A 38 -9.20 -9.50 -5.81
N LYS A 39 -9.56 -9.51 -7.10
CA LYS A 39 -8.60 -9.67 -8.20
C LYS A 39 -7.77 -8.40 -8.33
N ARG A 40 -6.48 -8.48 -8.01
CA ARG A 40 -5.54 -7.36 -8.07
C ARG A 40 -4.17 -7.85 -8.49
N LYS A 41 -3.29 -6.93 -8.88
CA LYS A 41 -1.87 -7.25 -9.03
C LYS A 41 -1.31 -7.60 -7.65
N LEU A 42 -0.70 -8.77 -7.52
CA LEU A 42 0.00 -9.15 -6.30
C LEU A 42 1.34 -8.41 -6.27
N LYS A 43 1.74 -7.92 -5.09
CA LYS A 43 3.03 -7.25 -4.92
C LYS A 43 4.14 -8.27 -4.59
N TYR A 44 3.77 -9.33 -3.87
CA TYR A 44 4.68 -10.38 -3.43
C TYR A 44 4.06 -11.75 -3.71
N GLU A 45 4.75 -12.58 -4.50
CA GLU A 45 4.28 -13.90 -4.94
C GLU A 45 4.12 -14.87 -3.77
N ASN A 46 5.01 -14.78 -2.77
CA ASN A 46 5.07 -15.72 -1.64
C ASN A 46 3.83 -15.65 -0.74
N ASN A 47 3.27 -14.46 -0.49
CA ASN A 47 2.13 -14.29 0.43
C ASN A 47 0.78 -14.16 -0.31
N LYS A 48 0.79 -14.07 -1.64
CA LYS A 48 -0.39 -13.83 -2.49
C LYS A 48 -1.23 -12.63 -2.03
N LEU A 49 -0.58 -11.58 -1.52
CA LEU A 49 -1.23 -10.34 -1.07
C LEU A 49 -1.16 -9.26 -2.14
N CYS A 50 -2.26 -8.52 -2.29
CA CYS A 50 -2.23 -7.25 -2.98
C CYS A 50 -1.52 -6.18 -2.14
N THR A 51 -1.02 -5.12 -2.79
CA THR A 51 -0.34 -3.99 -2.15
C THR A 51 -1.09 -3.48 -0.91
N ASP A 52 -2.39 -3.22 -1.03
CA ASP A 52 -3.18 -2.66 0.07
C ASP A 52 -3.22 -3.56 1.31
N CYS A 53 -3.38 -4.88 1.11
CA CYS A 53 -3.45 -5.84 2.21
C CYS A 53 -2.09 -6.05 2.87
N TYR A 54 -1.01 -5.97 2.09
CA TYR A 54 0.34 -6.04 2.63
C TYR A 54 0.62 -4.85 3.54
N HIS A 55 0.33 -3.63 3.08
CA HIS A 55 0.50 -2.42 3.91
C HIS A 55 -0.36 -2.51 5.18
N THR A 56 -1.64 -2.91 5.07
CA THR A 56 -2.48 -3.12 6.26
C THR A 56 -1.83 -4.08 7.26
N GLN A 57 -1.23 -5.20 6.83
CA GLN A 57 -0.56 -6.12 7.77
C GLN A 57 0.66 -5.51 8.45
N GLN A 58 1.49 -4.77 7.72
CA GLN A 58 2.68 -4.11 8.29
C GLN A 58 2.28 -3.06 9.35
N PHE A 59 1.20 -2.34 9.08
CA PHE A 59 0.70 -1.27 9.95
C PHE A 59 -0.29 -1.73 11.02
N LEU A 60 -0.49 -3.04 11.28
CA LEU A 60 -1.39 -3.49 12.37
C LEU A 60 -0.67 -3.89 13.65
N ASN A 61 0.67 -3.93 13.63
CA ASN A 61 1.50 -4.37 14.77
C ASN A 61 1.93 -3.22 15.69
N PHE A 62 1.35 -2.02 15.55
CA PHE A 62 1.63 -0.92 16.46
C PHE A 62 0.80 -1.05 17.74
N ASN A 63 1.36 -0.54 18.83
CA ASN A 63 0.69 -0.39 20.11
C ASN A 63 1.06 1.00 20.63
N SER A 64 0.09 1.92 20.61
CA SER A 64 0.30 3.27 21.14
C SER A 64 0.29 3.33 22.67
N GLY A 65 -0.14 2.25 23.33
CA GLY A 65 -0.52 2.24 24.74
C GLY A 65 -1.90 2.83 25.01
N ASN A 66 -2.62 3.29 23.97
CA ASN A 66 -3.97 3.85 24.06
C ASN A 66 -4.92 3.11 23.11
N GLN A 67 -5.88 2.39 23.68
CA GLN A 67 -6.80 1.55 22.93
C GLN A 67 -7.72 2.35 21.99
N ASP A 68 -8.12 3.57 22.36
CA ASP A 68 -8.99 4.41 21.53
C ASP A 68 -8.26 4.91 20.29
N ILE A 69 -7.00 5.33 20.44
CA ILE A 69 -6.12 5.71 19.32
C ILE A 69 -5.88 4.50 18.41
N ASP A 70 -5.58 3.34 18.99
CA ASP A 70 -5.35 2.12 18.23
C ASP A 70 -6.59 1.71 17.41
N ASN A 71 -7.78 1.80 18.00
CA ASN A 71 -9.04 1.52 17.33
C ASN A 71 -9.32 2.52 16.20
N LEU A 72 -9.05 3.80 16.41
CA LEU A 72 -9.20 4.84 15.39
C LEU A 72 -8.31 4.56 14.18
N ILE A 73 -7.02 4.29 14.40
CA ILE A 73 -6.07 4.01 13.33
C ILE A 73 -6.48 2.74 12.57
N LYS A 74 -6.87 1.67 13.28
CA LYS A 74 -7.40 0.43 12.68
C LYS A 74 -8.65 0.68 11.82
N ALA A 75 -9.55 1.56 12.25
CA ALA A 75 -10.75 1.90 11.49
C ALA A 75 -10.42 2.56 10.14
N THR A 76 -9.35 3.36 10.07
CA THR A 76 -8.90 3.98 8.81
C THR A 76 -8.25 2.97 7.84
N HIS A 77 -7.74 1.84 8.34
CA HIS A 77 -7.12 0.79 7.53
C HIS A 77 -8.11 -0.12 6.79
N ASN A 78 -9.36 0.32 6.67
CA ASN A 78 -10.39 -0.36 5.90
C ASN A 78 -9.95 -0.51 4.42
N HIS A 79 -10.12 -1.71 3.88
CA HIS A 79 -9.82 -2.06 2.49
C HIS A 79 -10.64 -1.28 1.44
N LYS A 80 -11.67 -0.52 1.85
CA LYS A 80 -12.42 0.43 1.02
C LYS A 80 -11.70 1.77 0.85
N LEU A 81 -10.86 2.16 1.80
CA LEU A 81 -10.10 3.41 1.76
C LEU A 81 -8.80 3.24 0.97
N LYS A 82 -8.47 4.25 0.16
CA LYS A 82 -7.16 4.35 -0.50
C LYS A 82 -6.07 4.49 0.55
N LEU A 83 -4.87 4.01 0.23
CA LEU A 83 -3.71 4.06 1.13
C LEU A 83 -3.44 5.46 1.67
N GLN A 84 -3.55 6.49 0.83
CA GLN A 84 -3.34 7.91 1.20
C GLN A 84 -4.31 8.47 2.25
N TYR A 85 -5.38 7.74 2.59
CA TYR A 85 -6.37 8.15 3.60
C TYR A 85 -6.27 7.32 4.88
N ARG A 86 -5.24 6.50 5.02
CA ARG A 86 -5.00 5.69 6.21
C ARG A 86 -4.09 6.47 7.15
N LEU A 87 -4.42 6.46 8.43
CA LEU A 87 -3.57 7.05 9.46
C LEU A 87 -2.41 6.10 9.74
N GLU A 88 -1.22 6.64 10.00
CA GLU A 88 -0.04 5.85 10.38
C GLU A 88 0.37 6.21 11.80
N TRP A 89 0.78 5.20 12.58
CA TRP A 89 1.34 5.42 13.90
C TRP A 89 2.85 5.57 13.80
N ILE A 90 3.39 6.69 14.30
CA ILE A 90 4.83 6.95 14.40
C ILE A 90 5.19 7.03 15.89
N PRO A 91 6.00 6.10 16.42
CA PRO A 91 6.48 6.17 17.80
C PRO A 91 7.17 7.49 18.11
N PHE A 92 6.90 8.07 19.28
CA PHE A 92 7.49 9.36 19.68
C PHE A 92 9.03 9.36 19.63
N LYS A 93 9.65 8.23 19.96
CA LYS A 93 11.11 8.03 19.95
C LYS A 93 11.76 8.12 18.57
N ASP A 94 10.98 8.02 17.49
CA ASP A 94 11.49 8.05 16.12
C ASP A 94 11.61 9.49 15.58
N PHE A 95 11.03 10.46 16.30
CA PHE A 95 11.17 11.88 15.99
C PHE A 95 12.52 12.42 16.51
N VAL A 96 13.15 13.29 15.72
CA VAL A 96 14.43 13.94 16.04
C VAL A 96 14.27 15.46 16.08
N ASP A 97 15.23 16.16 16.70
CA ASP A 97 15.25 17.63 16.74
C ASP A 97 13.93 18.29 17.21
N ILE A 98 13.25 17.62 18.14
CA ILE A 98 11.93 18.01 18.64
C ILE A 98 12.03 19.39 19.32
N LYS A 99 11.36 20.39 18.75
CA LYS A 99 11.34 21.76 19.29
C LYS A 99 9.91 22.26 19.38
N ARG A 100 9.54 22.85 20.52
CA ARG A 100 8.23 23.51 20.68
C ARG A 100 8.20 24.78 19.83
N ILE A 101 7.17 24.91 18.99
CA ILE A 101 6.96 26.08 18.13
C ILE A 101 5.79 26.95 18.57
N GLY A 102 4.93 26.46 19.47
CA GLY A 102 3.86 27.25 20.03
C GLY A 102 2.97 26.49 21.01
N THR A 103 2.09 27.24 21.67
CA THR A 103 1.07 26.71 22.58
C THR A 103 -0.26 27.37 22.21
N GLY A 104 -1.29 26.54 22.01
CA GLY A 104 -2.67 26.96 21.82
C GLY A 104 -3.49 26.74 23.09
N GLY A 105 -4.79 27.05 23.03
CA GLY A 105 -5.70 26.89 24.19
C GLY A 105 -5.89 25.45 24.66
N PHE A 106 -5.65 24.46 23.79
CA PHE A 106 -5.89 23.04 24.06
C PHE A 106 -4.70 22.12 23.74
N SER A 107 -3.59 22.68 23.26
CA SER A 107 -2.47 21.86 22.78
C SER A 107 -1.15 22.62 22.74
N GLU A 108 -0.07 21.86 22.73
CA GLU A 108 1.26 22.33 22.38
C GLU A 108 1.61 21.84 20.97
N VAL A 109 2.35 22.65 20.23
CA VAL A 109 2.76 22.34 18.86
C VAL A 109 4.28 22.22 18.83
N TYR A 110 4.76 21.13 18.25
CA TYR A 110 6.17 20.80 18.11
C TYR A 110 6.52 20.62 16.62
N THR A 111 7.73 21.03 16.25
CA THR A 111 8.38 20.57 15.01
C THR A 111 9.23 19.35 15.36
N ALA A 112 9.37 18.45 14.39
CA ALA A 112 10.20 17.26 14.44
C ALA A 112 10.54 16.80 13.02
#